data_AF-A0A934XTQ5-F1
#
_entry.id   AF-A0A934XTQ5-F1
#
_cell.length_a   1.000
_cell.length_b   1.000
_cell.length_c   1.000
_cell.angle_alpha   90.00
_cell.angle_beta   90.00
_cell.angle_gamma   90.00
#
_symmetry.space_group_name_H-M   'P 1'
#
loop_
_entity.id
_entity.type
_entity.pdbx_description
1 polymer ?
#
loop_
_entity_poly.entity_id
_entity_poly.type
_entity_poly.pdbx_seq_one_letter_code
_entity_poly.pdbx_strand_id
1 'polypeptide(L)'
;MDILDRLLGHDTWTTRQLLLASQSLPDDLLDKEFDIDHKSLRETFIHVIENMEIWTDLLYERAVQDKTGNTIPELLERLSIVSRDFAN
;
A
#
# COMPACT_ATOMS: atom_id res chain seq x y z
N MET A 1 14.17 10.59 14.36
CA MET A 1 12.93 11.31 13.98
C MET A 1 13.25 12.65 13.36
N ASP A 2 13.66 12.61 12.10
CA ASP A 2 13.88 13.75 11.22
C ASP A 2 12.64 14.05 10.35
N ILE A 3 12.82 14.72 9.21
CA ILE A 3 11.74 15.00 8.25
C ILE A 3 11.38 13.77 7.41
N LEU A 4 12.35 12.92 7.07
CA LEU A 4 12.10 11.69 6.31
C LEU A 4 11.28 10.72 7.15
N ASP A 5 11.64 10.55 8.42
CA ASP A 5 10.87 9.73 9.37
C ASP A 5 9.40 10.17 9.45
N ARG A 6 9.14 11.48 9.41
CA ARG A 6 7.78 12.04 9.43
C ARG A 6 7.02 11.79 8.14
N LEU A 7 7.67 11.94 6.99
CA LEU A 7 7.03 11.70 5.68
C LEU A 7 6.68 10.21 5.53
N LEU A 8 7.62 9.31 5.85
CA LEU A 8 7.36 7.86 5.81
C LEU A 8 6.25 7.43 6.78
N GLY A 9 6.27 7.96 8.00
CA GLY A 9 5.22 7.71 8.99
C GLY A 9 3.85 8.25 8.55
N HIS A 10 3.82 9.45 7.95
CA HIS A 10 2.61 10.05 7.41
C HIS A 10 2.02 9.24 6.25
N ASP A 11 2.85 8.81 5.29
CA ASP A 11 2.40 8.07 4.11
C ASP A 11 1.83 6.69 4.51
N THR A 12 2.50 6.02 5.45
CA THR A 12 2.01 4.79 6.08
C THR A 12 0.66 5.02 6.76
N TRP A 13 0.55 6.06 7.59
CA TRP A 13 -0.67 6.37 8.33
C TRP A 13 -1.83 6.70 7.39
N THR A 14 -1.58 7.51 6.35
CA THR A 14 -2.59 7.97 5.40
C THR A 14 -3.13 6.81 4.57
N THR A 15 -2.24 5.98 4.02
CA THR A 15 -2.62 4.78 3.26
C THR A 15 -3.47 3.84 4.12
N ARG A 16 -3.10 3.67 5.39
CA ARG A 16 -3.88 2.88 6.35
C ARG A 16 -5.28 3.46 6.57
N GLN A 17 -5.43 4.78 6.70
CA GLN A 17 -6.75 5.39 6.90
C GLN A 17 -7.65 5.18 5.68
N LEU A 18 -7.11 5.27 4.46
CA LEU A 18 -7.87 5.03 3.23
C LEU A 18 -8.35 3.57 3.12
N LEU A 19 -7.49 2.61 3.46
CA LEU A 19 -7.87 1.19 3.52
C LEU A 19 -8.96 0.93 4.56
N LEU A 20 -8.82 1.49 5.77
CA LEU A 20 -9.83 1.36 6.83
C LEU A 20 -11.18 1.98 6.44
N ALA A 21 -11.16 3.15 5.80
CA ALA A 21 -12.37 3.79 5.29
C ALA A 21 -13.06 2.96 4.19
N SER A 22 -12.28 2.18 3.44
CA SER A 22 -12.77 1.33 2.34
C SER A 22 -13.17 -0.08 2.80
N GLN A 23 -12.92 -0.46 4.06
CA GLN A 23 -13.07 -1.83 4.55
C GLN A 23 -14.50 -2.37 4.47
N SER A 24 -15.51 -1.51 4.56
CA SER A 24 -16.92 -1.89 4.48
C SER A 24 -17.48 -1.89 3.05
N LEU A 25 -16.68 -1.47 2.06
CA LEU A 25 -17.12 -1.46 0.67
C LEU A 25 -17.17 -2.90 0.13
N PRO A 26 -18.23 -3.25 -0.61
CA PRO A 26 -18.26 -4.50 -1.39
C PRO A 26 -17.27 -4.42 -2.56
N ASP A 27 -16.89 -5.59 -3.07
CA ASP A 27 -15.88 -5.72 -4.12
C ASP A 27 -16.25 -4.94 -5.40
N ASP A 28 -17.52 -4.90 -5.80
CA ASP A 28 -17.98 -4.16 -6.97
C ASP A 28 -17.74 -2.64 -6.86
N LEU A 29 -17.74 -2.09 -5.64
CA LEU A 29 -17.39 -0.68 -5.41
C LEU A 29 -15.88 -0.45 -5.29
N LEU A 30 -15.13 -1.43 -4.79
CA LEU A 30 -13.66 -1.38 -4.77
C LEU A 30 -13.07 -1.44 -6.18
N ASP A 31 -13.72 -2.22 -7.05
CA ASP A 31 -13.29 -2.51 -8.43
C ASP A 31 -14.00 -1.64 -9.48
N LYS A 32 -14.85 -0.71 -9.03
CA LYS A 32 -15.50 0.27 -9.90
C LYS A 32 -14.43 1.10 -10.62
N GLU A 33 -14.52 1.13 -11.95
CA GLU A 33 -13.64 1.95 -12.77
C GLU A 33 -14.01 3.44 -12.75
N PHE A 34 -12.99 4.29 -12.68
CA PHE A 34 -13.00 5.73 -12.79
C PHE A 34 -12.06 6.13 -13.92
N ASP A 35 -12.35 7.24 -14.61
CA ASP A 35 -11.50 7.77 -15.69
C ASP A 35 -10.29 8.53 -15.13
N ILE A 36 -9.45 7.82 -14.38
CA ILE A 36 -8.22 8.32 -13.78
C ILE A 36 -7.26 7.17 -13.48
N ASP A 37 -6.00 7.32 -13.89
CA ASP A 37 -4.84 6.51 -13.51
C ASP A 37 -5.10 4.99 -13.36
N HIS A 38 -4.93 4.42 -12.15
CA HIS A 38 -5.13 2.99 -11.83
C HIS A 38 -6.59 2.52 -11.90
N LYS A 39 -7.51 3.40 -12.28
CA LYS A 39 -8.92 3.15 -12.59
C LYS A 39 -9.78 2.69 -11.42
N SER A 40 -9.29 1.99 -10.41
CA SER A 40 -10.09 1.58 -9.26
C SER A 40 -9.40 1.84 -7.92
N LEU A 41 -10.15 1.76 -6.83
CA LEU A 41 -9.60 1.88 -5.48
C LEU A 41 -8.64 0.73 -5.19
N ARG A 42 -9.04 -0.51 -5.52
CA ARG A 42 -8.23 -1.69 -5.25
C ARG A 42 -6.88 -1.62 -5.97
N GLU A 43 -6.90 -1.31 -7.26
CA GLU A 43 -5.67 -1.19 -8.06
C GLU A 43 -4.79 -0.05 -7.57
N THR A 44 -5.38 1.08 -7.15
CA THR A 44 -4.62 2.18 -6.54
C THR A 44 -3.92 1.73 -5.26
N PHE A 45 -4.60 1.00 -4.37
CA PHE A 45 -3.98 0.52 -3.13
C PHE A 45 -2.90 -0.53 -3.37
N ILE A 46 -3.14 -1.46 -4.29
CA ILE A 46 -2.15 -2.44 -4.74
C ILE A 46 -0.89 -1.70 -5.22
N HIS A 47 -1.04 -0.75 -6.13
CA HIS A 47 0.08 0.00 -6.68
C HIS A 47 0.89 0.73 -5.61
N VAL A 48 0.24 1.44 -4.69
CA VAL A 48 0.93 2.19 -3.63
C VAL A 48 1.74 1.25 -2.74
N ILE A 49 1.15 0.12 -2.33
CA ILE A 49 1.82 -0.85 -1.45
C ILE A 49 2.94 -1.58 -2.20
N GLU A 50 2.69 -2.04 -3.42
CA GLU A 50 3.71 -2.70 -4.24
C GLU A 50 4.90 -1.80 -4.53
N ASN A 51 4.66 -0.51 -4.78
CA ASN A 51 5.75 0.43 -4.97
C ASN A 51 6.62 0.53 -3.71
N MET A 52 6.03 0.59 -2.52
CA MET A 52 6.81 0.54 -1.27
C MET A 52 7.59 -0.78 -1.17
N GLU A 53 6.98 -1.91 -1.52
CA GLU A 53 7.59 -3.23 -1.41
C GLU A 53 8.78 -3.38 -2.36
N ILE A 54 8.61 -3.00 -3.61
CA ILE A 54 9.66 -3.02 -4.64
C ILE A 54 10.81 -2.11 -4.24
N TRP A 55 10.55 -0.86 -3.85
CA TRP A 55 11.63 0.05 -3.46
C TRP A 55 12.35 -0.40 -2.19
N THR A 56 11.63 -1.00 -1.23
CA THR A 56 12.27 -1.65 -0.08
C THR A 56 13.23 -2.74 -0.55
N ASP A 57 12.76 -3.65 -1.43
CA ASP A 57 13.59 -4.74 -1.93
C ASP A 57 14.85 -4.23 -2.64
N LEU A 58 14.70 -3.21 -3.47
CA LEU A 58 15.80 -2.61 -4.21
C LEU A 58 16.80 -1.88 -3.30
N LEU A 59 16.35 -1.12 -2.29
CA LEU A 59 17.23 -0.44 -1.33
C LEU A 59 18.05 -1.41 -0.49
N TYR A 60 17.48 -2.58 -0.19
CA TYR A 60 18.14 -3.67 0.53
C TYR A 60 18.94 -4.61 -0.39
N GLU A 61 19.01 -4.33 -1.69
CA GLU A 61 19.67 -5.17 -2.71
C GLU A 61 19.17 -6.63 -2.70
N ARG A 62 17.91 -6.85 -2.33
CA ARG A 62 17.25 -8.17 -2.39
C ARG A 62 16.44 -8.32 -3.68
N ALA A 63 16.20 -9.57 -4.08
CA ALA A 63 15.36 -9.86 -5.24
C ALA A 63 13.92 -9.39 -4.97
N VAL A 64 13.35 -8.66 -5.93
CA VAL A 64 11.95 -8.22 -5.87
C VAL A 64 11.03 -9.43 -5.79
N GLN A 65 10.13 -9.43 -4.80
CA GLN A 65 9.15 -10.50 -4.61
C GLN A 65 7.77 -10.10 -5.11
N ASP A 66 7.13 -10.98 -5.87
CA ASP A 66 5.69 -10.87 -6.16
C ASP A 66 4.90 -11.26 -4.91
N LYS A 67 4.11 -10.32 -4.38
CA LYS A 67 3.26 -10.57 -3.22
C LYS A 67 1.80 -10.69 -3.64
N THR A 68 1.13 -11.71 -3.11
CA THR A 68 -0.29 -11.95 -3.33
C THR A 68 -1.13 -11.30 -2.23
N GLY A 69 -2.45 -11.27 -2.44
CA GLY A 69 -3.41 -10.72 -1.50
C GLY A 69 -3.81 -9.29 -1.87
N ASN A 70 -5.08 -9.11 -2.18
CA ASN A 70 -5.65 -7.87 -2.70
C ASN A 70 -6.98 -7.48 -2.03
N THR A 71 -7.41 -8.23 -1.02
CA THR A 71 -8.50 -7.80 -0.15
C THR A 71 -8.01 -6.71 0.80
N ILE A 72 -8.93 -5.87 1.31
CA ILE A 72 -8.54 -4.80 2.26
C ILE A 72 -7.77 -5.34 3.49
N PRO A 73 -8.16 -6.46 4.13
CA PRO A 73 -7.37 -7.04 5.22
C PRO A 73 -5.94 -7.45 4.81
N GLU A 74 -5.78 -8.08 3.65
CA GLU A 74 -4.47 -8.49 3.14
C GLU A 74 -3.60 -7.28 2.80
N LEU A 75 -4.18 -6.23 2.20
CA LEU A 75 -3.47 -4.98 1.91
C LEU A 75 -3.05 -4.26 3.19
N LEU A 76 -3.86 -4.28 4.24
CA LEU A 76 -3.49 -3.77 5.57
C LEU A 76 -2.32 -4.54 6.17
N GLU A 77 -2.30 -5.86 6.00
CA GLU A 77 -1.18 -6.71 6.44
C GLU A 77 0.10 -6.40 5.67
N ARG A 78 0.03 -6.36 4.34
CA ARG A 78 1.15 -6.00 3.46
C ARG A 78 1.73 -4.63 3.82
N LEU A 79 0.87 -3.61 3.97
CA LEU A 79 1.27 -2.27 4.41
C LEU A 79 1.99 -2.30 5.76
N SER A 80 1.47 -3.04 6.73
CA SER A 80 2.06 -3.18 8.08
C SER A 80 3.45 -3.83 8.06
N ILE A 81 3.67 -4.78 7.14
CA ILE A 81 4.97 -5.42 6.94
C ILE A 81 5.95 -4.44 6.28
N VAL A 82 5.59 -3.93 5.09
CA VAL A 82 6.52 -3.11 4.30
C VAL A 82 6.87 -1.79 4.98
N SER A 83 5.92 -1.16 5.69
CA SER A 83 6.20 0.12 6.36
C SER A 83 7.18 -0.01 7.52
N ARG A 84 7.29 -1.21 8.12
CA ARG A 84 8.32 -1.49 9.12
C ARG A 84 9.68 -1.72 8.46
N ASP A 85 9.73 -2.47 7.36
CA ASP A 85 10.98 -2.73 6.65
C ASP A 85 11.56 -1.45 6.02
N PHE A 86 10.72 -0.64 5.39
CA PHE A 86 11.16 0.56 4.65
C PHE A 86 11.65 1.71 5.54
N ALA A 87 11.24 1.73 6.80
CA ALA A 87 11.63 2.76 7.77
C ALA A 87 12.88 2.40 8.59
N ASN A 88 13.46 1.21 8.37
CA ASN A 88 14.73 0.77 8.98
C ASN A 88 15.86 0.84 7.95
#